data_AF-A0A7K4H2G8-F1
#
_entry.id   AF-A0A7K4H2G8-F1
#
_cell.length_a   1.000
_cell.length_b   1.000
_cell.length_c   1.000
_cell.angle_alpha   90.00
_cell.angle_beta   90.00
_cell.angle_gamma   90.00
#
_symmetry.space_group_name_H-M   'P 1'
#
loop_
_entity.id
_entity.type
_entity.pdbx_description
1 polymer ?
#
loop_
_entity_poly.entity_id
_entity_poly.type
_entity_poly.pdbx_seq_one_letter_code
_entity_poly.pdbx_strand_id
1 'polypeptide(L)'
;MIKDFEGKVAVITGGASGIGRGLAHVFAKRGMKIVLADIDKESLDKVSQELEEIDAEVLTVITDVSDREQVAHLADVSYEHFGHVNILCNNAGVGGGGPMRFLTLENWDWGLGVNLFGVIYGIKFFLNRMLNSKEPCHIVNTSSMAGLLTGEGQPYSASKHAVVAISETLALECFNTNVGVSVVCPGYVRTNIIKNSEILRQAQPGLWQPTPEMVKLSESARANITKLLELGMDPEILAEIVIKAIENDILYVVTHPQFIPMLKARFERIYDDTLKLHEESEVKSEIKSKVYNNASSAFSVTYPENLVELKPGPLGKAVFFASTLGIDLVIYISKISPKRRLEQTTKKIMRTLNPRAKDVKIISNNLTNLRDGTPAYESVIEFKAAGMFKVKSIHLSVFKNEKWIRVSIFAGANLFNDEKFKEIVYSLEFK
;
A
#
# COMPACT_ATOMS: atom_id res chain seq x y z
N MET A 1 -6.55 6.88 12.40
CA MET A 1 -7.61 5.85 12.44
C MET A 1 -8.91 6.52 12.84
N ILE A 2 -9.93 6.43 11.99
CA ILE A 2 -11.29 6.90 12.28
C ILE A 2 -12.01 5.75 13.00
N LYS A 3 -12.43 5.96 14.24
CA LYS A 3 -13.21 4.97 15.02
C LYS A 3 -14.65 5.42 15.27
N ASP A 4 -14.86 6.72 15.18
CA ASP A 4 -16.15 7.35 15.32
C ASP A 4 -16.42 8.10 14.00
N PHE A 5 -17.54 7.76 13.39
CA PHE A 5 -17.96 8.26 12.09
C PHE A 5 -19.00 9.37 12.22
N GLU A 6 -19.59 9.56 13.40
CA GLU A 6 -20.66 10.53 13.59
C GLU A 6 -20.18 11.97 13.33
N GLY A 7 -20.93 12.70 12.51
CA GLY A 7 -20.61 14.07 12.09
C GLY A 7 -19.43 14.21 11.13
N LYS A 8 -18.75 13.10 10.77
CA LYS A 8 -17.64 13.11 9.80
C LYS A 8 -18.14 13.20 8.36
N VAL A 9 -17.31 13.72 7.48
CA VAL A 9 -17.68 13.98 6.07
C VAL A 9 -17.01 12.96 5.14
N ALA A 10 -17.81 12.30 4.31
CA ALA A 10 -17.34 11.41 3.26
C ALA A 10 -17.66 11.95 1.86
N VAL A 11 -16.66 12.01 0.99
CA VAL A 11 -16.80 12.31 -0.44
C VAL A 11 -16.70 11.02 -1.23
N ILE A 12 -17.72 10.69 -2.04
CA ILE A 12 -17.82 9.42 -2.75
C ILE A 12 -18.07 9.66 -4.23
N THR A 13 -17.09 9.29 -5.08
CA THR A 13 -17.26 9.32 -6.53
C THR A 13 -17.89 8.03 -7.05
N GLY A 14 -18.70 8.11 -8.12
CA GLY A 14 -19.50 6.98 -8.58
C GLY A 14 -20.59 6.62 -7.56
N GLY A 15 -21.07 7.62 -6.82
CA GLY A 15 -21.96 7.46 -5.67
C GLY A 15 -23.40 7.09 -6.05
N ALA A 16 -23.78 7.23 -7.32
CA ALA A 16 -25.16 7.02 -7.76
C ALA A 16 -25.52 5.55 -8.03
N SER A 17 -24.55 4.62 -7.95
CA SER A 17 -24.77 3.21 -8.28
C SER A 17 -23.79 2.27 -7.58
N GLY A 18 -24.16 0.99 -7.51
CA GLY A 18 -23.28 -0.10 -7.12
C GLY A 18 -22.53 0.15 -5.80
N ILE A 19 -21.21 -0.03 -5.84
CA ILE A 19 -20.33 0.11 -4.66
C ILE A 19 -20.43 1.51 -4.04
N GLY A 20 -20.46 2.57 -4.85
CA GLY A 20 -20.50 3.94 -4.33
C GLY A 20 -21.79 4.23 -3.59
N ARG A 21 -22.94 3.77 -4.13
CA ARG A 21 -24.23 3.83 -3.43
C ARG A 21 -24.19 3.04 -2.12
N GLY A 22 -23.63 1.83 -2.12
CA GLY A 22 -23.48 1.02 -0.91
C GLY A 22 -22.64 1.70 0.18
N LEU A 23 -21.52 2.33 -0.21
CA LEU A 23 -20.68 3.13 0.69
C LEU A 23 -21.47 4.29 1.29
N ALA A 24 -22.21 5.03 0.47
CA ALA A 24 -22.99 6.18 0.91
C ALA A 24 -24.04 5.81 1.96
N HIS A 25 -24.82 4.75 1.69
CA HIS A 25 -25.84 4.25 2.62
C HIS A 25 -25.23 3.78 3.94
N VAL A 26 -24.13 3.02 3.90
CA VAL A 26 -23.47 2.48 5.10
C VAL A 26 -22.79 3.58 5.93
N PHE A 27 -22.25 4.61 5.28
CA PHE A 27 -21.66 5.78 5.94
C PHE A 27 -22.74 6.68 6.56
N ALA A 28 -23.82 6.95 5.84
CA ALA A 28 -24.95 7.72 6.32
C ALA A 28 -25.61 7.08 7.56
N LYS A 29 -25.83 5.75 7.54
CA LYS A 29 -26.34 4.99 8.70
C LYS A 29 -25.44 5.08 9.95
N ARG A 30 -24.21 5.57 9.81
CA ARG A 30 -23.25 5.82 10.91
C ARG A 30 -23.14 7.31 11.28
N GLY A 31 -24.06 8.13 10.81
CA GLY A 31 -24.12 9.56 11.12
C GLY A 31 -23.10 10.40 10.34
N MET A 32 -22.52 9.89 9.25
CA MET A 32 -21.66 10.70 8.38
C MET A 32 -22.50 11.64 7.51
N LYS A 33 -21.94 12.81 7.23
CA LYS A 33 -22.39 13.71 6.16
C LYS A 33 -21.80 13.24 4.84
N ILE A 34 -22.58 13.27 3.77
CA ILE A 34 -22.20 12.65 2.50
C ILE A 34 -22.10 13.72 1.40
N VAL A 35 -20.97 13.77 0.71
CA VAL A 35 -20.86 14.38 -0.61
C VAL A 35 -20.92 13.27 -1.66
N LEU A 36 -21.96 13.26 -2.48
CA LEU A 36 -22.12 12.31 -3.58
C LEU A 36 -21.70 12.96 -4.90
N ALA A 37 -20.80 12.29 -5.62
CA ALA A 37 -20.37 12.70 -6.94
C ALA A 37 -20.61 11.59 -7.96
N ASP A 38 -21.28 11.93 -9.06
CA ASP A 38 -21.49 11.03 -10.21
C ASP A 38 -21.73 11.85 -11.47
N ILE A 39 -21.53 11.26 -12.65
CA ILE A 39 -21.83 11.90 -13.93
C ILE A 39 -23.33 11.81 -14.27
N ASP A 40 -24.02 10.80 -13.74
CA ASP A 40 -25.46 10.59 -13.95
C ASP A 40 -26.27 11.36 -12.90
N LYS A 41 -26.75 12.54 -13.30
CA LYS A 41 -27.59 13.40 -12.45
C LYS A 41 -28.86 12.70 -11.95
N GLU A 42 -29.55 11.95 -12.80
CA GLU A 42 -30.85 11.36 -12.42
C GLU A 42 -30.66 10.28 -11.37
N SER A 43 -29.65 9.42 -11.55
CA SER A 43 -29.30 8.41 -10.54
C SER A 43 -28.77 9.07 -9.27
N LEU A 44 -28.03 10.16 -9.37
CA LEU A 44 -27.50 10.92 -8.23
C LEU A 44 -28.64 11.51 -7.38
N ASP A 45 -29.62 12.15 -8.02
CA ASP A 45 -30.80 12.72 -7.34
C ASP A 45 -31.59 11.64 -6.59
N LYS A 46 -31.77 10.46 -7.18
CA LYS A 46 -32.46 9.33 -6.54
C LYS A 46 -31.74 8.85 -5.28
N VAL A 47 -30.41 8.68 -5.34
CA VAL A 47 -29.66 8.26 -4.16
C VAL A 47 -29.66 9.34 -3.08
N SER A 48 -29.63 10.63 -3.45
CA SER A 48 -29.78 11.72 -2.45
C SER A 48 -31.10 11.60 -1.69
N GLN A 49 -32.21 11.41 -2.39
CA GLN A 49 -33.53 11.23 -1.78
C GLN A 49 -33.57 10.03 -0.83
N GLU A 50 -33.02 8.88 -1.24
CA GLU A 50 -32.94 7.70 -0.37
C GLU A 50 -32.14 7.94 0.92
N LEU A 51 -31.09 8.78 0.87
CA LEU A 51 -30.27 9.12 2.03
C LEU A 51 -30.95 10.18 2.92
N GLU A 52 -31.64 11.14 2.32
CA GLU A 52 -32.45 12.12 3.05
C GLU A 52 -33.61 11.46 3.81
N GLU A 53 -34.19 10.36 3.28
CA GLU A 53 -35.21 9.55 3.97
C GLU A 53 -34.70 8.90 5.27
N ILE A 54 -33.38 8.79 5.47
CA ILE A 54 -32.75 8.33 6.70
C ILE A 54 -32.06 9.47 7.48
N ASP A 55 -32.51 10.70 7.25
CA ASP A 55 -32.04 11.94 7.90
C ASP A 55 -30.55 12.25 7.69
N ALA A 56 -29.95 11.75 6.60
CA ALA A 56 -28.56 12.05 6.27
C ALA A 56 -28.42 13.45 5.65
N GLU A 57 -27.36 14.16 6.01
CA GLU A 57 -27.00 15.44 5.38
C GLU A 57 -26.20 15.16 4.10
N VAL A 58 -26.76 15.50 2.93
CA VAL A 58 -26.22 15.13 1.63
C VAL A 58 -25.96 16.36 0.76
N LEU A 59 -24.81 16.37 0.10
CA LEU A 59 -24.45 17.32 -0.95
C LEU A 59 -24.17 16.56 -2.25
N THR A 60 -24.97 16.80 -3.29
CA THR A 60 -24.75 16.19 -4.62
C THR A 60 -23.96 17.12 -5.53
N VAL A 61 -22.96 16.59 -6.23
CA VAL A 61 -22.16 17.34 -7.20
C VAL A 61 -21.97 16.51 -8.47
N ILE A 62 -22.55 16.96 -9.59
CA ILE A 62 -22.37 16.29 -10.88
C ILE A 62 -20.89 16.40 -11.26
N THR A 63 -20.23 15.26 -11.46
CA THR A 63 -18.77 15.22 -11.67
C THR A 63 -18.40 14.11 -12.64
N ASP A 64 -17.82 14.49 -13.78
CA ASP A 64 -16.98 13.56 -14.56
C ASP A 64 -15.59 13.50 -13.92
N VAL A 65 -15.24 12.35 -13.32
CA VAL A 65 -13.95 12.19 -12.66
C VAL A 65 -12.76 12.19 -13.63
N SER A 66 -12.99 12.00 -14.93
CA SER A 66 -11.93 12.12 -15.95
C SER A 66 -11.61 13.58 -16.30
N ASP A 67 -12.46 14.52 -15.89
CA ASP A 67 -12.25 15.95 -16.03
C ASP A 67 -11.59 16.52 -14.76
N ARG A 68 -10.36 17.00 -14.92
CA ARG A 68 -9.56 17.57 -13.83
C ARG A 68 -10.27 18.74 -13.13
N GLU A 69 -10.89 19.64 -13.88
CA GLU A 69 -11.49 20.87 -13.32
C GLU A 69 -12.77 20.54 -12.55
N GLN A 70 -13.54 19.53 -13.01
CA GLN A 70 -14.71 19.08 -12.28
C GLN A 70 -14.35 18.41 -10.95
N VAL A 71 -13.26 17.63 -10.89
CA VAL A 71 -12.78 17.06 -9.61
C VAL A 71 -12.22 18.14 -8.67
N ALA A 72 -11.57 19.17 -9.23
CA ALA A 72 -11.15 20.34 -8.45
C ALA A 72 -12.36 21.07 -7.84
N HIS A 73 -13.40 21.31 -8.66
CA HIS A 73 -14.65 21.92 -8.21
C HIS A 73 -15.36 21.08 -7.13
N LEU A 74 -15.41 19.75 -7.30
CA LEU A 74 -15.93 18.84 -6.28
C LEU A 74 -15.20 19.04 -4.95
N ALA A 75 -13.88 19.16 -4.96
CA ALA A 75 -13.11 19.42 -3.75
C ALA A 75 -13.49 20.78 -3.14
N ASP A 76 -13.53 21.84 -3.93
CA ASP A 76 -13.85 23.18 -3.44
C ASP A 76 -15.23 23.23 -2.79
N VAL A 77 -16.27 22.75 -3.47
CA VAL A 77 -17.64 22.73 -2.96
C VAL A 77 -17.78 21.85 -1.70
N SER A 78 -17.08 20.72 -1.63
CA SER A 78 -17.08 19.85 -0.45
C SER A 78 -16.56 20.59 0.80
N TYR A 79 -15.44 21.29 0.65
CA TYR A 79 -14.81 22.03 1.76
C TYR A 79 -15.55 23.34 2.07
N GLU A 80 -16.12 24.03 1.09
CA GLU A 80 -16.95 25.22 1.31
C GLU A 80 -18.22 24.88 2.10
N HIS A 81 -18.86 23.76 1.78
CA HIS A 81 -20.12 23.37 2.40
C HIS A 81 -19.93 22.79 3.81
N PHE A 82 -19.00 21.85 4.00
CA PHE A 82 -18.83 21.15 5.28
C PHE A 82 -17.62 21.59 6.11
N GLY A 83 -16.72 22.42 5.54
CA GLY A 83 -15.51 22.90 6.21
C GLY A 83 -14.37 21.87 6.32
N HIS A 84 -14.65 20.59 6.13
CA HIS A 84 -13.68 19.49 6.26
C HIS A 84 -14.13 18.25 5.47
N VAL A 85 -13.17 17.35 5.19
CA VAL A 85 -13.41 16.03 4.59
C VAL A 85 -12.58 14.99 5.33
N ASN A 86 -13.23 13.96 5.86
CA ASN A 86 -12.56 12.88 6.59
C ASN A 86 -12.29 11.68 5.70
N ILE A 87 -13.23 11.33 4.81
CA ILE A 87 -13.10 10.15 3.96
C ILE A 87 -13.24 10.57 2.50
N LEU A 88 -12.26 10.19 1.67
CA LEU A 88 -12.37 10.30 0.22
C LEU A 88 -12.45 8.89 -0.37
N CYS A 89 -13.55 8.57 -1.04
CA CYS A 89 -13.73 7.35 -1.80
C CYS A 89 -13.60 7.64 -3.31
N ASN A 90 -12.40 7.42 -3.85
CA ASN A 90 -12.17 7.40 -5.28
C ASN A 90 -12.68 6.07 -5.84
N ASN A 91 -13.98 6.04 -6.15
CA ASN A 91 -14.70 4.80 -6.44
C ASN A 91 -15.23 4.71 -7.87
N ALA A 92 -15.53 5.83 -8.53
CA ALA A 92 -15.99 5.86 -9.90
C ALA A 92 -15.10 5.02 -10.82
N GLY A 93 -15.71 4.24 -11.70
CA GLY A 93 -14.99 3.37 -12.62
C GLY A 93 -15.88 2.82 -13.72
N VAL A 94 -15.27 2.59 -14.89
CA VAL A 94 -15.89 1.94 -16.04
C VAL A 94 -15.19 0.61 -16.32
N GLY A 95 -15.98 -0.38 -16.66
CA GLY A 95 -15.52 -1.69 -17.10
C GLY A 95 -15.48 -1.82 -18.61
N GLY A 96 -15.22 -3.04 -19.06
CA GLY A 96 -15.13 -3.39 -20.46
C GLY A 96 -13.71 -3.33 -20.99
N GLY A 97 -13.63 -3.49 -22.30
CA GLY A 97 -12.38 -3.69 -23.01
C GLY A 97 -12.60 -4.59 -24.21
N GLY A 98 -11.52 -5.07 -24.77
CA GLY A 98 -11.53 -5.95 -25.93
C GLY A 98 -10.13 -6.48 -26.21
N PRO A 99 -9.98 -7.30 -27.26
CA PRO A 99 -8.65 -7.70 -27.70
C PRO A 99 -7.82 -6.46 -28.03
N MET A 100 -6.64 -6.32 -27.42
CA MET A 100 -5.82 -5.11 -27.50
C MET A 100 -5.58 -4.63 -28.95
N ARG A 101 -5.46 -5.56 -29.89
CA ARG A 101 -5.28 -5.26 -31.33
C ARG A 101 -6.41 -4.46 -31.98
N PHE A 102 -7.58 -4.39 -31.36
CA PHE A 102 -8.74 -3.63 -31.85
C PHE A 102 -8.99 -2.34 -31.08
N LEU A 103 -8.39 -2.19 -29.90
CA LEU A 103 -8.61 -1.01 -29.08
C LEU A 103 -7.92 0.19 -29.71
N THR A 104 -8.67 1.27 -29.88
CA THR A 104 -8.15 2.58 -30.28
C THR A 104 -7.42 3.25 -29.11
N LEU A 105 -6.64 4.29 -29.38
CA LEU A 105 -6.03 5.08 -28.29
C LEU A 105 -7.12 5.78 -27.47
N GLU A 106 -8.22 6.18 -28.09
CA GLU A 106 -9.38 6.77 -27.43
C GLU A 106 -10.04 5.81 -26.43
N ASN A 107 -10.01 4.49 -26.68
CA ASN A 107 -10.44 3.51 -25.67
C ASN A 107 -9.51 3.50 -24.45
N TRP A 108 -8.19 3.64 -24.67
CA TRP A 108 -7.22 3.73 -23.58
C TRP A 108 -7.39 5.03 -22.81
N ASP A 109 -7.49 6.16 -23.50
CA ASP A 109 -7.66 7.49 -22.90
C ASP A 109 -8.94 7.55 -22.06
N TRP A 110 -10.05 7.03 -22.55
CA TRP A 110 -11.30 6.98 -21.78
C TRP A 110 -11.19 6.09 -20.54
N GLY A 111 -10.72 4.84 -20.72
CA GLY A 111 -10.63 3.89 -19.62
C GLY A 111 -9.60 4.29 -18.55
N LEU A 112 -8.44 4.81 -18.96
CA LEU A 112 -7.45 5.37 -18.03
C LEU A 112 -7.92 6.69 -17.43
N GLY A 113 -8.59 7.55 -18.21
CA GLY A 113 -9.17 8.81 -17.76
C GLY A 113 -10.07 8.62 -16.54
N VAL A 114 -11.03 7.70 -16.63
CA VAL A 114 -11.95 7.41 -15.51
C VAL A 114 -11.26 6.59 -14.42
N ASN A 115 -10.69 5.43 -14.75
CA ASN A 115 -10.27 4.46 -13.73
C ASN A 115 -8.95 4.80 -13.02
N LEU A 116 -8.09 5.62 -13.64
CA LEU A 116 -6.78 5.98 -13.12
C LEU A 116 -6.68 7.48 -12.85
N PHE A 117 -6.91 8.33 -13.87
CA PHE A 117 -6.77 9.77 -13.69
C PHE A 117 -7.81 10.34 -12.72
N GLY A 118 -9.03 9.81 -12.69
CA GLY A 118 -10.01 10.19 -11.65
C GLY A 118 -9.50 9.94 -10.22
N VAL A 119 -8.80 8.84 -9.98
CA VAL A 119 -8.14 8.57 -8.69
C VAL A 119 -7.01 9.56 -8.43
N ILE A 120 -6.18 9.84 -9.45
CA ILE A 120 -5.07 10.81 -9.35
C ILE A 120 -5.60 12.20 -9.02
N TYR A 121 -6.67 12.66 -9.67
CA TYR A 121 -7.26 13.97 -9.43
C TYR A 121 -7.88 14.05 -8.03
N GLY A 122 -8.58 13.01 -7.59
CA GLY A 122 -9.08 12.93 -6.22
C GLY A 122 -7.96 13.07 -5.19
N ILE A 123 -6.88 12.31 -5.33
CA ILE A 123 -5.70 12.44 -4.45
C ILE A 123 -5.11 13.86 -4.56
N LYS A 124 -4.93 14.39 -5.77
CA LYS A 124 -4.31 15.70 -6.02
C LYS A 124 -5.05 16.84 -5.33
N PHE A 125 -6.37 16.86 -5.39
CA PHE A 125 -7.17 17.99 -4.89
C PHE A 125 -7.57 17.86 -3.41
N PHE A 126 -7.60 16.65 -2.86
CA PHE A 126 -7.99 16.43 -1.46
C PHE A 126 -6.83 16.19 -0.50
N LEU A 127 -5.76 15.50 -0.91
CA LEU A 127 -4.73 14.98 0.02
C LEU A 127 -4.10 16.07 0.89
N ASN A 128 -3.64 17.17 0.30
CA ASN A 128 -3.00 18.25 1.07
C ASN A 128 -3.95 18.89 2.09
N ARG A 129 -5.24 19.03 1.75
CA ARG A 129 -6.25 19.56 2.67
C ARG A 129 -6.52 18.57 3.81
N MET A 130 -6.58 17.27 3.51
CA MET A 130 -6.71 16.21 4.51
C MET A 130 -5.49 16.13 5.45
N LEU A 131 -4.26 16.22 4.92
CA LEU A 131 -3.02 16.24 5.71
C LEU A 131 -2.92 17.46 6.64
N ASN A 132 -3.44 18.61 6.21
CA ASN A 132 -3.48 19.82 7.01
C ASN A 132 -4.64 19.84 8.03
N SER A 133 -5.57 18.89 7.93
CA SER A 133 -6.63 18.70 8.93
C SER A 133 -6.03 18.23 10.25
N LYS A 134 -6.63 18.66 11.36
CA LYS A 134 -6.31 18.13 12.71
C LYS A 134 -7.09 16.86 13.03
N GLU A 135 -7.98 16.44 12.15
CA GLU A 135 -8.82 15.27 12.33
C GLU A 135 -8.22 14.04 11.64
N PRO A 136 -8.53 12.82 12.12
CA PRO A 136 -8.24 11.60 11.38
C PRO A 136 -8.96 11.60 10.03
N CYS A 137 -8.23 11.23 8.99
CA CYS A 137 -8.69 11.18 7.60
C CYS A 137 -8.34 9.81 6.99
N HIS A 138 -9.02 9.43 5.91
CA HIS A 138 -8.77 8.17 5.20
C HIS A 138 -9.09 8.29 3.71
N ILE A 139 -8.22 7.75 2.85
CA ILE A 139 -8.44 7.67 1.40
C ILE A 139 -8.72 6.21 1.04
N VAL A 140 -9.82 5.98 0.34
CA VAL A 140 -10.25 4.68 -0.15
C VAL A 140 -10.25 4.72 -1.68
N ASN A 141 -9.40 3.93 -2.31
CA ASN A 141 -9.33 3.81 -3.77
C ASN A 141 -9.91 2.47 -4.22
N THR A 142 -10.95 2.48 -5.05
CA THR A 142 -11.55 1.25 -5.57
C THR A 142 -10.77 0.73 -6.76
N SER A 143 -9.93 -0.29 -6.53
CA SER A 143 -9.30 -1.09 -7.57
C SER A 143 -10.23 -2.26 -7.97
N SER A 144 -9.70 -3.48 -8.07
CA SER A 144 -10.40 -4.71 -8.44
C SER A 144 -9.49 -5.90 -8.13
N MET A 145 -10.03 -7.11 -8.04
CA MET A 145 -9.22 -8.31 -8.20
C MET A 145 -8.42 -8.30 -9.50
N ALA A 146 -8.90 -7.62 -10.56
CA ALA A 146 -8.15 -7.38 -11.81
C ALA A 146 -6.96 -6.41 -11.65
N GLY A 147 -6.81 -5.75 -10.49
CA GLY A 147 -5.61 -4.99 -10.12
C GLY A 147 -4.54 -5.83 -9.43
N LEU A 148 -4.89 -7.05 -9.01
CA LEU A 148 -3.99 -8.00 -8.35
C LEU A 148 -3.74 -9.25 -9.21
N LEU A 149 -4.66 -9.56 -10.11
CA LEU A 149 -4.64 -10.68 -11.04
C LEU A 149 -4.76 -10.15 -12.47
N THR A 150 -4.31 -10.95 -13.43
CA THR A 150 -4.46 -10.67 -14.86
C THR A 150 -5.53 -11.58 -15.46
N GLY A 151 -6.45 -11.04 -16.26
CA GLY A 151 -7.49 -11.83 -16.91
C GLY A 151 -8.62 -11.02 -17.53
N GLU A 152 -8.85 -9.80 -17.03
CA GLU A 152 -9.81 -8.87 -17.62
C GLU A 152 -9.21 -8.13 -18.82
N GLY A 153 -10.08 -7.70 -19.74
CA GLY A 153 -9.69 -6.92 -20.92
C GLY A 153 -8.98 -5.61 -20.58
N GLN A 154 -8.24 -5.06 -21.56
CA GLN A 154 -7.63 -3.74 -21.44
C GLN A 154 -8.61 -2.63 -21.88
N PRO A 155 -8.46 -1.39 -21.38
CA PRO A 155 -7.45 -0.88 -20.43
C PRO A 155 -7.73 -1.19 -18.95
N TYR A 156 -8.83 -1.89 -18.64
CA TYR A 156 -9.31 -2.09 -17.28
C TYR A 156 -8.24 -2.70 -16.36
N SER A 157 -7.67 -3.86 -16.71
CA SER A 157 -6.63 -4.51 -15.90
C SER A 157 -5.43 -3.60 -15.63
N ALA A 158 -4.91 -2.91 -16.64
CA ALA A 158 -3.78 -1.99 -16.48
C ALA A 158 -4.11 -0.83 -15.52
N SER A 159 -5.28 -0.21 -15.69
CA SER A 159 -5.73 0.88 -14.81
C SER A 159 -5.85 0.43 -13.36
N LYS A 160 -6.41 -0.76 -13.10
CA LYS A 160 -6.62 -1.27 -11.74
C LYS A 160 -5.31 -1.69 -11.07
N HIS A 161 -4.32 -2.19 -11.82
CA HIS A 161 -2.96 -2.39 -11.29
C HIS A 161 -2.30 -1.06 -10.92
N ALA A 162 -2.45 -0.03 -11.75
CA ALA A 162 -1.91 1.29 -11.44
C ALA A 162 -2.53 1.90 -10.17
N VAL A 163 -3.83 1.73 -9.95
CA VAL A 163 -4.50 2.16 -8.70
C VAL A 163 -3.94 1.44 -7.46
N VAL A 164 -3.61 0.15 -7.57
CA VAL A 164 -2.94 -0.59 -6.47
C VAL A 164 -1.58 0.02 -6.17
N ALA A 165 -0.73 0.21 -7.18
CA ALA A 165 0.61 0.77 -7.01
C ALA A 165 0.59 2.21 -6.46
N ILE A 166 -0.34 3.06 -6.93
CA ILE A 166 -0.52 4.42 -6.39
C ILE A 166 -0.93 4.38 -4.93
N SER A 167 -1.86 3.49 -4.56
CA SER A 167 -2.34 3.39 -3.18
C SER A 167 -1.28 2.87 -2.23
N GLU A 168 -0.45 1.91 -2.66
CA GLU A 168 0.72 1.43 -1.92
C GLU A 168 1.72 2.57 -1.68
N THR A 169 2.04 3.34 -2.71
CA THR A 169 2.98 4.47 -2.61
C THR A 169 2.41 5.56 -1.70
N LEU A 170 1.13 5.89 -1.85
CA LEU A 170 0.46 6.88 -1.03
C LEU A 170 0.40 6.46 0.45
N ALA A 171 0.20 5.17 0.73
CA ALA A 171 0.23 4.66 2.10
C ALA A 171 1.62 4.81 2.74
N LEU A 172 2.70 4.65 1.98
CA LEU A 172 4.07 4.91 2.44
C LEU A 172 4.28 6.40 2.73
N GLU A 173 3.81 7.28 1.85
CA GLU A 173 3.91 8.74 2.03
C GLU A 173 3.09 9.24 3.23
N CYS A 174 1.91 8.67 3.44
CA CYS A 174 1.01 9.02 4.54
C CYS A 174 1.35 8.30 5.86
N PHE A 175 2.39 7.46 5.88
CA PHE A 175 2.77 6.72 7.08
C PHE A 175 3.12 7.70 8.23
N ASN A 176 2.50 7.49 9.40
CA ASN A 176 2.54 8.39 10.57
C ASN A 176 1.92 9.79 10.38
N THR A 177 1.10 9.99 9.36
CA THR A 177 0.25 11.18 9.25
C THR A 177 -1.13 10.92 9.87
N ASN A 178 -2.03 11.89 9.79
CA ASN A 178 -3.44 11.72 10.15
C ASN A 178 -4.27 11.01 9.05
N VAL A 179 -3.69 10.74 7.88
CA VAL A 179 -4.36 10.12 6.72
C VAL A 179 -3.99 8.64 6.62
N GLY A 180 -4.99 7.76 6.70
CA GLY A 180 -4.87 6.35 6.32
C GLY A 180 -5.20 6.13 4.84
N VAL A 181 -4.79 4.98 4.28
CA VAL A 181 -5.04 4.63 2.87
C VAL A 181 -5.47 3.18 2.76
N SER A 182 -6.53 2.92 2.00
CA SER A 182 -7.00 1.58 1.65
C SER A 182 -7.21 1.47 0.15
N VAL A 183 -6.76 0.35 -0.43
CA VAL A 183 -7.11 -0.07 -1.79
C VAL A 183 -8.10 -1.23 -1.73
N VAL A 184 -9.27 -1.02 -2.31
CA VAL A 184 -10.35 -2.01 -2.33
C VAL A 184 -10.24 -2.84 -3.59
N CYS A 185 -10.10 -4.16 -3.44
CA CYS A 185 -9.93 -5.11 -4.55
C CYS A 185 -11.12 -6.08 -4.60
N PRO A 186 -12.29 -5.63 -5.10
CA PRO A 186 -13.46 -6.47 -5.19
C PRO A 186 -13.36 -7.55 -6.28
N GLY A 187 -13.97 -8.70 -6.00
CA GLY A 187 -14.40 -9.66 -7.01
C GLY A 187 -15.72 -9.20 -7.65
N TYR A 188 -16.67 -10.12 -7.83
CA TYR A 188 -18.00 -9.78 -8.38
C TYR A 188 -18.90 -9.16 -7.30
N VAL A 189 -19.36 -7.94 -7.58
CA VAL A 189 -20.29 -7.18 -6.72
C VAL A 189 -21.52 -6.86 -7.55
N ARG A 190 -22.71 -6.92 -6.93
CA ARG A 190 -23.99 -6.62 -7.58
C ARG A 190 -24.07 -5.15 -7.95
N THR A 191 -23.67 -4.85 -9.18
CA THR A 191 -23.57 -3.49 -9.74
C THR A 191 -23.99 -3.47 -11.19
N ASN A 192 -24.26 -2.27 -11.70
CA ASN A 192 -24.57 -2.03 -13.11
C ASN A 192 -23.32 -1.71 -13.94
N ILE A 193 -22.11 -2.08 -13.49
CA ILE A 193 -20.85 -1.63 -14.12
C ILE A 193 -20.79 -1.94 -15.62
N ILE A 194 -21.19 -3.14 -16.05
CA ILE A 194 -21.17 -3.53 -17.47
C ILE A 194 -22.16 -2.71 -18.29
N LYS A 195 -23.41 -2.61 -17.83
CA LYS A 195 -24.48 -1.86 -18.51
C LYS A 195 -24.15 -0.37 -18.61
N ASN A 196 -23.74 0.25 -17.50
CA ASN A 196 -23.41 1.68 -17.47
C ASN A 196 -22.18 1.98 -18.33
N SER A 197 -21.16 1.12 -18.31
CA SER A 197 -19.98 1.29 -19.16
C SER A 197 -20.29 1.17 -20.64
N GLU A 198 -21.24 0.30 -21.01
CA GLU A 198 -21.69 0.19 -22.41
C GLU A 198 -22.43 1.44 -22.88
N ILE A 199 -23.34 1.98 -22.07
CA ILE A 199 -24.06 3.23 -22.37
C ILE A 199 -23.05 4.38 -22.53
N LEU A 200 -22.15 4.56 -21.57
CA LEU A 200 -21.15 5.62 -21.60
C LEU A 200 -20.20 5.47 -22.79
N ARG A 201 -19.75 4.24 -23.10
CA ARG A 201 -18.88 3.98 -24.26
C ARG A 201 -19.56 4.28 -25.59
N GLN A 202 -20.86 4.00 -25.72
CA GLN A 202 -21.61 4.28 -26.95
C GLN A 202 -21.83 5.77 -27.18
N ALA A 203 -21.87 6.56 -26.10
CA ALA A 203 -22.01 8.01 -26.18
C ALA A 203 -20.69 8.72 -26.57
N GLN A 204 -19.53 8.05 -26.47
CA GLN A 204 -18.22 8.64 -26.71
C GLN A 204 -17.75 8.41 -28.15
N PRO A 205 -17.44 9.48 -28.92
CA PRO A 205 -16.96 9.35 -30.30
C PRO A 205 -15.54 8.76 -30.34
N GLY A 206 -15.24 8.02 -31.41
CA GLY A 206 -13.89 7.47 -31.65
C GLY A 206 -13.56 6.18 -30.92
N LEU A 207 -14.34 5.78 -29.91
CA LEU A 207 -14.14 4.53 -29.20
C LEU A 207 -14.51 3.35 -30.09
N TRP A 208 -13.63 2.34 -30.15
CA TRP A 208 -13.93 1.10 -30.86
C TRP A 208 -15.16 0.40 -30.27
N GLN A 209 -15.99 -0.13 -31.16
CA GLN A 209 -17.14 -0.95 -30.83
C GLN A 209 -16.98 -2.35 -31.46
N PRO A 210 -17.39 -3.42 -30.75
CA PRO A 210 -17.37 -4.76 -31.32
C PRO A 210 -18.34 -4.86 -32.50
N THR A 211 -17.94 -5.60 -33.54
CA THR A 211 -18.85 -5.92 -34.66
C THR A 211 -20.00 -6.79 -34.17
N PRO A 212 -21.17 -6.81 -34.86
CA PRO A 212 -22.28 -7.68 -34.48
C PRO A 212 -21.89 -9.16 -34.36
N GLU A 213 -20.96 -9.62 -35.20
CA GLU A 213 -20.44 -10.97 -35.19
C GLU A 213 -19.60 -11.26 -33.94
N MET A 214 -18.74 -10.30 -33.52
CA MET A 214 -17.98 -10.40 -32.26
C MET A 214 -18.89 -10.35 -31.04
N VAL A 215 -19.97 -9.55 -31.08
CA VAL A 215 -20.98 -9.54 -30.03
C VAL A 215 -21.64 -10.92 -29.90
N LYS A 216 -22.06 -11.51 -31.02
CA LYS A 216 -22.64 -12.86 -31.04
C LYS A 216 -21.69 -13.93 -30.52
N LEU A 217 -20.41 -13.87 -30.90
CA LEU A 217 -19.38 -14.81 -30.43
C LEU A 217 -19.10 -14.68 -28.91
N SER A 218 -19.34 -13.50 -28.33
CA SER A 218 -19.10 -13.23 -26.90
C SER A 218 -20.38 -13.24 -26.05
N GLU A 219 -21.54 -13.52 -26.65
CA GLU A 219 -22.84 -13.41 -26.00
C GLU A 219 -22.96 -14.28 -24.74
N SER A 220 -22.54 -15.54 -24.82
CA SER A 220 -22.56 -16.46 -23.67
C SER A 220 -21.62 -16.01 -22.55
N ALA A 221 -20.42 -15.52 -22.89
CA ALA A 221 -19.48 -14.99 -21.92
C ALA A 221 -20.02 -13.73 -21.23
N ARG A 222 -20.62 -12.81 -21.99
CA ARG A 222 -21.25 -11.59 -21.45
C ARG A 222 -22.44 -11.93 -20.55
N ALA A 223 -23.27 -12.91 -20.93
CA ALA A 223 -24.38 -13.38 -20.12
C ALA A 223 -23.90 -14.01 -18.81
N ASN A 224 -22.83 -14.81 -18.85
CA ASN A 224 -22.23 -15.40 -17.65
C ASN A 224 -21.67 -14.34 -16.71
N ILE A 225 -20.94 -13.33 -17.22
CA ILE A 225 -20.42 -12.23 -16.40
C ILE A 225 -21.58 -11.43 -15.77
N THR A 226 -22.63 -11.15 -16.54
CA THR A 226 -23.81 -10.43 -16.04
C THR A 226 -24.46 -11.22 -14.89
N LYS A 227 -24.64 -12.54 -15.05
CA LYS A 227 -25.18 -13.41 -14.01
C LYS A 227 -24.28 -13.49 -12.77
N LEU A 228 -22.96 -13.50 -12.95
CA LEU A 228 -22.01 -13.47 -11.83
C LEU A 228 -22.08 -12.15 -11.06
N LEU A 229 -22.30 -11.02 -11.74
CA LEU A 229 -22.54 -9.73 -11.08
C LEU A 229 -23.88 -9.72 -10.33
N GLU A 230 -24.96 -10.23 -10.92
CA GLU A 230 -26.26 -10.33 -10.25
C GLU A 230 -26.19 -11.15 -8.96
N LEU A 231 -25.45 -12.26 -9.00
CA LEU A 231 -25.18 -13.13 -7.85
C LEU A 231 -24.02 -12.62 -6.97
N GLY A 232 -23.40 -11.50 -7.34
CA GLY A 232 -22.27 -10.91 -6.66
C GLY A 232 -22.60 -10.42 -5.25
N MET A 233 -21.56 -10.09 -4.50
CA MET A 233 -21.67 -9.51 -3.17
C MET A 233 -22.55 -8.26 -3.19
N ASP A 234 -23.36 -8.10 -2.14
CA ASP A 234 -24.14 -6.88 -1.95
C ASP A 234 -23.22 -5.67 -1.72
N PRO A 235 -23.44 -4.52 -2.40
CA PRO A 235 -22.65 -3.32 -2.19
C PRO A 235 -22.55 -2.85 -0.73
N GLU A 236 -23.61 -2.98 0.08
CA GLU A 236 -23.56 -2.59 1.50
C GLU A 236 -22.70 -3.55 2.32
N ILE A 237 -22.70 -4.86 2.02
CA ILE A 237 -21.77 -5.82 2.65
C ILE A 237 -20.32 -5.45 2.33
N LEU A 238 -20.03 -5.04 1.09
CA LEU A 238 -18.70 -4.56 0.73
C LEU A 238 -18.34 -3.30 1.52
N ALA A 239 -19.26 -2.34 1.62
CA ALA A 239 -19.03 -1.11 2.37
C ALA A 239 -18.76 -1.36 3.86
N GLU A 240 -19.42 -2.35 4.47
CA GLU A 240 -19.12 -2.81 5.83
C GLU A 240 -17.69 -3.35 5.98
N ILE A 241 -17.15 -4.03 4.96
CA ILE A 241 -15.75 -4.46 4.94
C ILE A 241 -14.81 -3.24 4.84
N VAL A 242 -15.19 -2.23 4.06
CA VAL A 242 -14.44 -0.97 3.94
C VAL A 242 -14.41 -0.20 5.26
N ILE A 243 -15.52 -0.13 6.00
CA ILE A 243 -15.56 0.43 7.36
C ILE A 243 -14.53 -0.25 8.26
N LYS A 244 -14.53 -1.59 8.31
CA LYS A 244 -13.55 -2.35 9.10
C LYS A 244 -12.11 -2.04 8.69
N ALA A 245 -11.86 -1.85 7.40
CA ALA A 245 -10.54 -1.47 6.91
C ALA A 245 -10.12 -0.07 7.37
N ILE A 246 -11.03 0.90 7.35
CA ILE A 246 -10.78 2.27 7.83
C ILE A 246 -10.51 2.29 9.34
N GLU A 247 -11.34 1.58 10.13
CA GLU A 247 -11.20 1.48 11.58
C GLU A 247 -9.85 0.91 12.02
N ASN A 248 -9.31 -0.02 11.22
CA ASN A 248 -8.12 -0.80 11.53
C ASN A 248 -6.89 -0.41 10.70
N ASP A 249 -6.96 0.64 9.87
CA ASP A 249 -5.87 1.08 8.98
C ASP A 249 -5.32 -0.05 8.09
N ILE A 250 -6.24 -0.78 7.45
CA ILE A 250 -5.95 -1.91 6.57
C ILE A 250 -5.76 -1.42 5.14
N LEU A 251 -4.55 -1.59 4.59
CA LEU A 251 -4.22 -1.19 3.24
C LEU A 251 -4.95 -2.03 2.17
N TYR A 252 -4.78 -3.35 2.16
CA TYR A 252 -5.39 -4.21 1.15
C TYR A 252 -6.76 -4.72 1.60
N VAL A 253 -7.81 -4.28 0.92
CA VAL A 253 -9.20 -4.70 1.20
C VAL A 253 -9.65 -5.68 0.12
N VAL A 254 -9.24 -6.94 0.25
CA VAL A 254 -9.69 -8.04 -0.61
C VAL A 254 -11.01 -8.60 -0.07
N THR A 255 -12.12 -8.26 -0.73
CA THR A 255 -13.46 -8.62 -0.24
C THR A 255 -13.86 -10.06 -0.55
N HIS A 256 -13.15 -10.71 -1.47
CA HIS A 256 -13.41 -12.06 -1.95
C HIS A 256 -12.18 -12.95 -1.71
N PRO A 257 -11.98 -13.48 -0.49
CA PRO A 257 -10.76 -14.21 -0.12
C PRO A 257 -10.53 -15.50 -0.93
N GLN A 258 -11.56 -16.02 -1.61
CA GLN A 258 -11.42 -17.17 -2.52
C GLN A 258 -10.47 -16.94 -3.69
N PHE A 259 -10.14 -15.68 -4.02
CA PHE A 259 -9.13 -15.36 -5.05
C PHE A 259 -7.69 -15.36 -4.52
N ILE A 260 -7.46 -15.42 -3.21
CA ILE A 260 -6.11 -15.40 -2.62
C ILE A 260 -5.20 -16.53 -3.13
N PRO A 261 -5.68 -17.79 -3.31
CA PRO A 261 -4.85 -18.84 -3.91
C PRO A 261 -4.35 -18.48 -5.32
N MET A 262 -5.17 -17.83 -6.15
CA MET A 262 -4.76 -17.39 -7.49
C MET A 262 -3.71 -16.28 -7.42
N LEU A 263 -3.84 -15.36 -6.44
CA LEU A 263 -2.85 -14.31 -6.22
C LEU A 263 -1.50 -14.89 -5.80
N LYS A 264 -1.52 -15.90 -4.91
CA LYS A 264 -0.32 -16.64 -4.52
C LYS A 264 0.34 -17.31 -5.74
N ALA A 265 -0.44 -18.01 -6.55
CA ALA A 265 0.05 -18.67 -7.77
C ALA A 265 0.68 -17.68 -8.77
N ARG A 266 0.13 -16.46 -8.89
CA ARG A 266 0.75 -15.40 -9.71
C ARG A 266 2.14 -15.03 -9.19
N PHE A 267 2.30 -14.83 -7.88
CA PHE A 267 3.60 -14.48 -7.29
C PHE A 267 4.58 -15.66 -7.33
N GLU A 268 4.11 -16.88 -7.11
CA GLU A 268 4.90 -18.10 -7.30
C GLU A 268 5.41 -18.18 -8.74
N ARG A 269 4.56 -17.89 -9.74
CA ARG A 269 4.98 -17.86 -11.14
C ARG A 269 6.07 -16.83 -11.41
N ILE A 270 5.95 -15.62 -10.87
CA ILE A 270 6.98 -14.57 -10.98
C ILE A 270 8.29 -15.05 -10.34
N TYR A 271 8.21 -15.67 -9.17
CA TYR A 271 9.34 -16.22 -8.45
C TYR A 271 10.03 -17.34 -9.24
N ASP A 272 9.28 -18.32 -9.73
CA ASP A 272 9.78 -19.46 -10.50
C ASP A 272 10.42 -19.01 -11.81
N ASP A 273 9.80 -18.09 -12.55
CA ASP A 273 10.37 -17.57 -13.78
C ASP A 273 11.65 -16.77 -13.51
N THR A 274 11.75 -16.09 -12.35
CA THR A 274 13.00 -15.44 -11.91
C THR A 274 14.07 -16.49 -11.62
N LEU A 275 13.75 -17.57 -10.90
CA LEU A 275 14.72 -18.63 -10.59
C LEU A 275 15.26 -19.30 -11.86
N LYS A 276 14.40 -19.62 -12.83
CA LYS A 276 14.84 -20.21 -14.12
C LYS A 276 15.87 -19.36 -14.87
N LEU A 277 15.78 -18.03 -14.75
CA LEU A 277 16.77 -17.11 -15.35
C LEU A 277 18.13 -17.13 -14.62
N HIS A 278 18.17 -17.66 -13.40
CA HIS A 278 19.33 -17.61 -12.50
C HIS A 278 19.85 -18.99 -12.06
N GLU A 279 19.22 -20.10 -12.46
CA GLU A 279 19.61 -21.49 -12.14
C GLU A 279 21.05 -21.85 -12.59
N GLU A 280 21.60 -21.19 -13.63
CA GLU A 280 23.00 -21.37 -14.06
C GLU A 280 23.99 -20.43 -13.35
N SER A 281 23.51 -19.54 -12.48
CA SER A 281 24.30 -18.50 -11.81
C SER A 281 24.44 -18.68 -10.29
N GLU A 282 24.22 -19.90 -9.78
CA GLU A 282 24.92 -20.35 -8.57
C GLU A 282 26.42 -20.51 -8.90
N VAL A 283 27.08 -19.41 -9.22
CA VAL A 283 28.48 -19.27 -8.87
C VAL A 283 28.46 -19.42 -7.35
N LYS A 284 28.88 -20.59 -6.86
CA LYS A 284 29.45 -20.78 -5.52
C LYS A 284 30.70 -19.91 -5.42
N SER A 285 30.57 -18.60 -5.64
CA SER A 285 31.63 -17.66 -5.36
C SER A 285 31.69 -17.67 -3.85
N GLU A 286 32.77 -18.22 -3.30
CA GLU A 286 33.21 -17.83 -1.98
C GLU A 286 33.06 -16.31 -1.91
N ILE A 287 32.17 -15.84 -1.04
CA ILE A 287 31.98 -14.42 -0.84
C ILE A 287 33.28 -13.95 -0.21
N LYS A 288 34.18 -13.40 -1.04
CA LYS A 288 35.41 -12.79 -0.56
C LYS A 288 35.06 -11.75 0.48
N SER A 289 35.89 -11.66 1.52
CA SER A 289 35.69 -10.72 2.61
C SER A 289 36.81 -9.70 2.63
N LYS A 290 36.49 -8.49 3.08
CA LYS A 290 37.45 -7.41 3.32
C LYS A 290 37.32 -6.91 4.76
N VAL A 291 38.38 -6.28 5.24
CA VAL A 291 38.47 -5.77 6.62
C VAL A 291 38.46 -4.26 6.61
N TYR A 292 37.50 -3.65 7.29
CA TYR A 292 37.52 -2.22 7.60
C TYR A 292 38.25 -2.01 8.92
N ASN A 293 39.18 -1.06 8.96
CA ASN A 293 39.91 -0.67 10.17
C ASN A 293 39.63 0.80 10.49
N ASN A 294 39.02 1.08 11.64
CA ASN A 294 38.79 2.44 12.10
C ASN A 294 39.89 2.86 13.10
N ALA A 295 40.82 3.70 12.65
CA ALA A 295 41.91 4.18 13.48
C ALA A 295 41.45 5.07 14.65
N SER A 296 40.39 5.87 14.46
CA SER A 296 39.90 6.81 15.49
C SER A 296 39.21 6.11 16.66
N SER A 297 38.46 5.05 16.38
CA SER A 297 37.73 4.29 17.40
C SER A 297 38.36 2.96 17.78
N ALA A 298 39.45 2.55 17.11
CA ALA A 298 40.22 1.32 17.30
C ALA A 298 39.38 0.03 17.20
N PHE A 299 38.73 -0.18 16.06
CA PHE A 299 38.03 -1.44 15.77
C PHE A 299 38.29 -1.92 14.34
N SER A 300 38.12 -3.22 14.13
CA SER A 300 38.05 -3.85 12.82
C SER A 300 36.80 -4.70 12.67
N VAL A 301 36.28 -4.78 11.44
CA VAL A 301 35.17 -5.65 11.08
C VAL A 301 35.46 -6.30 9.74
N THR A 302 35.24 -7.61 9.66
CA THR A 302 35.35 -8.39 8.41
C THR A 302 33.96 -8.56 7.82
N TYR A 303 33.78 -8.13 6.58
CA TYR A 303 32.47 -8.15 5.93
C TYR A 303 32.62 -8.43 4.42
N PRO A 304 31.54 -8.84 3.74
CA PRO A 304 31.60 -9.22 2.33
C PRO A 304 32.12 -8.11 1.40
N GLU A 305 32.90 -8.47 0.38
CA GLU A 305 33.44 -7.52 -0.60
C GLU A 305 32.36 -6.78 -1.40
N ASN A 306 31.22 -7.44 -1.63
CA ASN A 306 30.09 -6.88 -2.38
C ASN A 306 29.26 -5.85 -1.59
N LEU A 307 29.60 -5.60 -0.31
CA LEU A 307 29.07 -4.45 0.43
C LEU A 307 29.90 -3.20 0.10
N VAL A 308 29.21 -2.19 -0.41
CA VAL A 308 29.77 -0.88 -0.73
C VAL A 308 29.80 -0.04 0.55
N GLU A 309 30.98 0.44 0.94
CA GLU A 309 31.11 1.37 2.06
C GLU A 309 30.48 2.71 1.70
N LEU A 310 29.62 3.21 2.58
CA LEU A 310 28.92 4.48 2.42
C LEU A 310 29.43 5.47 3.45
N LYS A 311 29.55 6.75 3.06
CA LYS A 311 29.88 7.82 4.00
C LYS A 311 28.68 8.01 4.95
N PRO A 312 28.86 7.86 6.28
CA PRO A 312 27.80 8.18 7.22
C PRO A 312 27.35 9.63 7.01
N GLY A 313 26.05 9.86 6.85
CA GLY A 313 25.53 11.22 6.65
C GLY A 313 25.81 12.13 7.86
N PRO A 314 25.76 13.46 7.71
CA PRO A 314 26.13 14.43 8.75
C PRO A 314 25.27 14.34 10.03
N LEU A 315 24.09 13.71 9.96
CA LEU A 315 23.18 13.47 11.08
C LEU A 315 23.33 12.06 11.70
N GLY A 316 24.11 11.18 11.09
CA GLY A 316 24.27 9.79 11.51
C GLY A 316 25.40 9.61 12.52
N LYS A 317 25.10 9.12 13.72
CA LYS A 317 26.10 8.72 14.73
C LYS A 317 26.85 7.43 14.38
N ALA A 318 26.69 6.91 13.16
CA ALA A 318 27.34 5.69 12.72
C ALA A 318 28.81 5.99 12.40
N VAL A 319 29.71 5.15 12.89
CA VAL A 319 31.15 5.23 12.60
C VAL A 319 31.53 4.38 11.38
N PHE A 320 30.63 3.51 10.93
CA PHE A 320 30.77 2.70 9.72
C PHE A 320 29.38 2.35 9.17
N PHE A 321 29.25 2.41 7.86
CA PHE A 321 28.06 1.99 7.12
C PHE A 321 28.51 1.33 5.82
N ALA A 322 28.03 0.12 5.56
CA ALA A 322 28.17 -0.52 4.26
C ALA A 322 26.85 -1.17 3.83
N SER A 323 26.57 -1.17 2.54
CA SER A 323 25.29 -1.63 2.00
C SER A 323 25.47 -2.42 0.70
N THR A 324 24.58 -3.36 0.46
CA THR A 324 24.36 -4.03 -0.83
C THR A 324 22.86 -4.23 -1.02
N LEU A 325 22.43 -4.74 -2.18
CA LEU A 325 21.02 -4.92 -2.51
C LEU A 325 20.28 -5.71 -1.42
N GLY A 326 19.49 -4.99 -0.61
CA GLY A 326 18.65 -5.55 0.46
C GLY A 326 19.34 -5.86 1.78
N ILE A 327 20.61 -5.43 1.98
CA ILE A 327 21.37 -5.64 3.23
C ILE A 327 22.10 -4.36 3.64
N ASP A 328 21.88 -3.90 4.87
CA ASP A 328 22.59 -2.78 5.47
C ASP A 328 23.35 -3.21 6.72
N LEU A 329 24.66 -2.93 6.77
CA LEU A 329 25.53 -3.13 7.93
C LEU A 329 25.92 -1.77 8.52
N VAL A 330 25.50 -1.50 9.76
CA VAL A 330 25.72 -0.21 10.43
C VAL A 330 26.34 -0.41 11.80
N ILE A 331 27.43 0.32 12.09
CA ILE A 331 28.13 0.28 13.38
C ILE A 331 28.08 1.65 14.05
N TYR A 332 27.71 1.66 15.32
CA TYR A 332 27.65 2.84 16.18
C TYR A 332 28.59 2.65 17.37
N ILE A 333 29.34 3.69 17.73
CA ILE A 333 30.21 3.70 18.92
C ILE A 333 29.87 4.93 19.77
N SER A 334 29.68 4.72 21.07
CA SER A 334 29.35 5.80 22.00
C SER A 334 30.09 5.68 23.34
N LYS A 335 30.52 6.82 23.88
CA LYS A 335 31.04 6.95 25.24
C LYS A 335 29.86 7.23 26.18
N ILE A 336 29.14 6.20 26.62
CA ILE A 336 28.01 6.34 27.56
C ILE A 336 28.33 5.58 28.84
N SER A 337 27.99 6.16 30.00
CA SER A 337 28.21 5.59 31.33
C SER A 337 27.59 4.18 31.48
N PRO A 338 28.30 3.21 32.09
CA PRO A 338 27.91 1.78 32.20
C PRO A 338 26.67 1.48 33.05
N LYS A 339 26.04 2.47 33.70
CA LYS A 339 24.91 2.25 34.65
C LYS A 339 23.58 1.77 34.02
N ARG A 340 23.49 1.55 32.71
CA ARG A 340 22.27 1.03 32.04
C ARG A 340 22.61 -0.20 31.18
N ARG A 341 22.32 -1.36 31.78
CA ARG A 341 22.74 -2.74 31.46
C ARG A 341 22.49 -3.17 30.00
N LEU A 342 23.28 -4.14 29.49
CA LEU A 342 23.18 -4.74 28.14
C LEU A 342 21.73 -5.03 27.72
N GLU A 343 20.92 -5.55 28.65
CA GLU A 343 19.49 -5.88 28.49
C GLU A 343 18.58 -4.67 28.14
N GLN A 344 18.98 -3.45 28.49
CA GLN A 344 18.21 -2.23 28.18
C GLN A 344 18.42 -1.76 26.73
N THR A 345 19.43 -2.29 26.03
CA THR A 345 19.75 -1.88 24.66
C THR A 345 18.63 -2.27 23.71
N THR A 346 18.11 -3.49 23.80
CA THR A 346 16.94 -3.94 23.02
C THR A 346 15.75 -3.01 23.21
N LYS A 347 15.44 -2.59 24.45
CA LYS A 347 14.37 -1.61 24.72
C LYS A 347 14.63 -0.25 24.04
N LYS A 348 15.88 0.21 23.98
CA LYS A 348 16.25 1.44 23.26
C LYS A 348 16.09 1.28 21.75
N ILE A 349 16.46 0.12 21.20
CA ILE A 349 16.28 -0.21 19.79
C ILE A 349 14.80 -0.18 19.42
N MET A 350 13.97 -0.84 20.23
CA MET A 350 12.52 -0.82 20.08
C MET A 350 11.98 0.62 20.10
N ARG A 351 12.43 1.47 21.03
CA ARG A 351 12.03 2.89 21.07
C ARG A 351 12.43 3.67 19.82
N THR A 352 13.56 3.35 19.18
CA THR A 352 13.97 3.98 17.92
C THR A 352 13.19 3.43 16.71
N LEU A 353 12.81 2.15 16.72
CA LEU A 353 12.08 1.50 15.63
C LEU A 353 10.57 1.79 15.67
N ASN A 354 9.95 1.83 16.85
CA ASN A 354 8.50 1.97 17.03
C ASN A 354 7.90 3.17 16.27
N PRO A 355 8.54 4.35 16.20
CA PRO A 355 8.00 5.46 15.42
C PRO A 355 8.05 5.24 13.91
N ARG A 356 8.74 4.21 13.40
CA ARG A 356 8.99 4.00 11.95
C ARG A 356 8.56 2.61 11.48
N ALA A 357 7.97 1.80 12.34
CA ALA A 357 7.65 0.41 12.08
C ALA A 357 6.39 -0.03 12.84
N LYS A 358 5.66 -0.99 12.26
CA LYS A 358 4.55 -1.70 12.91
C LYS A 358 4.96 -3.14 13.26
N ASP A 359 4.18 -3.79 14.11
CA ASP A 359 4.33 -5.21 14.49
C ASP A 359 5.75 -5.59 14.98
N VAL A 360 6.41 -4.69 15.71
CA VAL A 360 7.79 -4.89 16.16
C VAL A 360 7.83 -6.02 17.21
N LYS A 361 8.53 -7.12 16.90
CA LYS A 361 8.65 -8.33 17.72
C LYS A 361 10.11 -8.67 17.98
N ILE A 362 10.43 -9.00 19.23
CA ILE A 362 11.72 -9.56 19.60
C ILE A 362 11.63 -11.07 19.37
N ILE A 363 12.43 -11.60 18.43
CA ILE A 363 12.49 -13.03 18.10
C ILE A 363 13.40 -13.77 19.07
N SER A 364 14.56 -13.20 19.35
CA SER A 364 15.51 -13.72 20.33
C SER A 364 16.25 -12.58 21.01
N ASN A 365 16.70 -12.83 22.24
CA ASN A 365 17.39 -11.84 23.03
C ASN A 365 18.31 -12.49 24.06
N ASN A 366 19.55 -12.77 23.67
CA ASN A 366 20.44 -13.69 24.38
C ASN A 366 21.80 -13.06 24.69
N LEU A 367 22.37 -13.44 25.82
CA LEU A 367 23.79 -13.21 26.10
C LEU A 367 24.62 -14.13 25.18
N THR A 368 25.70 -13.59 24.63
CA THR A 368 26.62 -14.29 23.73
C THR A 368 28.04 -13.76 23.96
N ASN A 369 29.03 -14.29 23.24
CA ASN A 369 30.41 -13.78 23.26
C ASN A 369 30.89 -13.48 21.84
N LEU A 370 31.68 -12.42 21.68
CA LEU A 370 32.48 -12.20 20.48
C LEU A 370 33.55 -13.30 20.32
N ARG A 371 34.19 -13.36 19.14
CA ARG A 371 35.31 -14.29 18.88
C ARG A 371 36.46 -14.16 19.87
N ASP A 372 36.72 -12.96 20.38
CA ASP A 372 37.74 -12.69 21.38
C ASP A 372 37.30 -13.00 22.83
N GLY A 373 36.12 -13.59 23.02
CA GLY A 373 35.54 -13.91 24.33
C GLY A 373 34.83 -12.75 25.02
N THR A 374 34.76 -11.56 24.41
CA THR A 374 34.08 -10.40 25.01
C THR A 374 32.57 -10.67 25.14
N PRO A 375 31.98 -10.49 26.33
CA PRO A 375 30.53 -10.61 26.50
C PRO A 375 29.76 -9.62 25.64
N ALA A 376 28.73 -10.12 24.98
CA ALA A 376 27.87 -9.37 24.08
C ALA A 376 26.41 -9.75 24.30
N TYR A 377 25.51 -8.94 23.77
CA TYR A 377 24.08 -9.20 23.80
C TYR A 377 23.53 -9.12 22.38
N GLU A 378 22.99 -10.25 21.91
CA GLU A 378 22.40 -10.39 20.58
C GLU A 378 20.88 -10.28 20.70
N SER A 379 20.29 -9.39 19.91
CA SER A 379 18.84 -9.30 19.74
C SER A 379 18.49 -9.48 18.26
N VAL A 380 17.57 -10.39 17.97
CA VAL A 380 16.95 -10.51 16.65
C VAL A 380 15.57 -9.88 16.73
N ILE A 381 15.32 -8.86 15.91
CA ILE A 381 14.05 -8.13 15.87
C ILE A 381 13.45 -8.27 14.48
N GLU A 382 12.17 -8.64 14.43
CA GLU A 382 11.34 -8.67 13.24
C GLU A 382 10.30 -7.55 13.32
N PHE A 383 10.09 -6.82 12.23
CA PHE A 383 9.13 -5.72 12.19
C PHE A 383 8.63 -5.46 10.76
N LYS A 384 7.55 -4.69 10.64
CA LYS A 384 7.09 -4.16 9.35
C LYS A 384 7.55 -2.72 9.16
N ALA A 385 8.52 -2.51 8.26
CA ALA A 385 8.96 -1.18 7.87
C ALA A 385 7.83 -0.45 7.12
N ALA A 386 7.52 0.78 7.55
CA ALA A 386 6.38 1.56 7.07
C ALA A 386 5.04 0.77 7.09
N GLY A 387 4.92 -0.24 7.96
CA GLY A 387 3.75 -1.11 8.03
C GLY A 387 3.58 -2.12 6.89
N MET A 388 4.46 -2.13 5.88
CA MET A 388 4.31 -2.93 4.66
C MET A 388 5.35 -4.05 4.53
N PHE A 389 6.64 -3.72 4.66
CA PHE A 389 7.70 -4.67 4.33
C PHE A 389 8.20 -5.40 5.56
N LYS A 390 8.15 -6.74 5.53
CA LYS A 390 8.70 -7.57 6.60
C LYS A 390 10.23 -7.47 6.59
N VAL A 391 10.79 -6.92 7.65
CA VAL A 391 12.23 -6.75 7.85
C VAL A 391 12.65 -7.57 9.06
N LYS A 392 13.82 -8.21 8.95
CA LYS A 392 14.49 -8.87 10.07
C LYS A 392 15.84 -8.20 10.29
N SER A 393 16.19 -8.00 11.55
CA SER A 393 17.41 -7.29 11.94
C SER A 393 18.12 -8.01 13.08
N ILE A 394 19.45 -8.08 13.00
CA ILE A 394 20.32 -8.52 14.09
C ILE A 394 20.96 -7.28 14.69
N HIS A 395 20.91 -7.19 16.02
CA HIS A 395 21.62 -6.19 16.77
C HIS A 395 22.55 -6.85 17.78
N LEU A 396 23.82 -6.46 17.73
CA LEU A 396 24.79 -6.84 18.74
C LEU A 396 25.17 -5.62 19.56
N SER A 397 25.11 -5.76 20.88
CA SER A 397 25.51 -4.72 21.83
C SER A 397 26.68 -5.23 22.65
N VAL A 398 27.78 -4.49 22.66
CA VAL A 398 29.04 -4.87 23.32
C VAL A 398 29.52 -3.70 24.16
N PHE A 399 30.00 -3.99 25.36
CA PHE A 399 30.73 -3.03 26.18
C PHE A 399 32.18 -3.48 26.29
N LYS A 400 33.10 -2.69 25.73
CA LYS A 400 34.53 -2.97 25.74
C LYS A 400 35.33 -1.66 25.76
N ASN A 401 36.42 -1.62 26.53
CA ASN A 401 37.32 -0.46 26.64
C ASN A 401 36.56 0.86 26.93
N GLU A 402 35.63 0.83 27.90
CA GLU A 402 34.77 1.96 28.30
C GLU A 402 33.85 2.52 27.21
N LYS A 403 33.71 1.81 26.08
CA LYS A 403 32.84 2.19 24.97
C LYS A 403 31.70 1.19 24.81
N TRP A 404 30.52 1.72 24.49
CA TRP A 404 29.41 0.93 23.99
C TRP A 404 29.45 0.89 22.48
N ILE A 405 29.53 -0.32 21.93
CA ILE A 405 29.44 -0.56 20.50
C ILE A 405 28.13 -1.26 20.20
N ARG A 406 27.43 -0.74 19.19
CA ARG A 406 26.24 -1.36 18.65
C ARG A 406 26.45 -1.64 17.17
N VAL A 407 26.27 -2.90 16.79
CA VAL A 407 26.30 -3.36 15.41
C VAL A 407 24.87 -3.71 15.03
N SER A 408 24.43 -3.25 13.87
CA SER A 408 23.08 -3.50 13.37
C SER A 408 23.17 -3.96 11.92
N ILE A 409 22.59 -5.12 11.65
CA ILE A 409 22.37 -5.61 10.29
C ILE A 409 20.88 -5.62 10.02
N PHE A 410 20.47 -5.02 8.92
CA PHE A 410 19.09 -5.03 8.43
C PHE A 410 19.03 -5.77 7.11
N ALA A 411 18.08 -6.69 6.95
CA ALA A 411 17.78 -7.28 5.65
C ALA A 411 16.28 -7.54 5.48
N GLY A 412 15.82 -7.54 4.23
CA GLY A 412 14.48 -8.02 3.91
C GLY A 412 14.31 -9.46 4.39
N ALA A 413 13.16 -9.80 4.99
CA ALA A 413 12.99 -11.09 5.68
C ALA A 413 13.27 -12.32 4.80
N ASN A 414 13.08 -12.21 3.48
CA ASN A 414 13.32 -13.30 2.52
C ASN A 414 14.79 -13.43 2.09
N LEU A 415 15.62 -12.39 2.32
CA LEU A 415 17.07 -12.41 2.08
C LEU A 415 17.86 -12.86 3.31
N PHE A 416 17.15 -13.18 4.40
CA PHE A 416 17.73 -13.36 5.71
C PHE A 416 18.18 -14.81 5.94
N ASN A 417 19.47 -15.10 5.75
CA ASN A 417 20.10 -16.31 6.27
C ASN A 417 20.84 -15.99 7.57
N ASP A 418 20.24 -16.37 8.71
CA ASP A 418 20.72 -16.08 10.06
C ASP A 418 22.22 -16.39 10.25
N GLU A 419 22.74 -17.47 9.66
CA GLU A 419 24.14 -17.88 9.87
C GLU A 419 25.13 -16.95 9.18
N LYS A 420 24.92 -16.61 7.90
CA LYS A 420 25.80 -15.72 7.15
C LYS A 420 25.90 -14.32 7.78
N PHE A 421 24.78 -13.80 8.29
CA PHE A 421 24.78 -12.50 8.96
C PHE A 421 25.45 -12.55 10.33
N LYS A 422 25.28 -13.65 11.07
CA LYS A 422 26.01 -13.87 12.32
C LYS A 422 27.51 -13.86 12.08
N GLU A 423 28.03 -14.49 11.03
CA GLU A 423 29.46 -14.44 10.72
C GLU A 423 30.03 -13.01 10.64
N ILE A 424 29.29 -12.09 10.01
CA ILE A 424 29.67 -10.66 9.93
C ILE A 424 29.63 -10.00 11.32
N VAL A 425 28.59 -10.26 12.10
CA VAL A 425 28.42 -9.68 13.43
C VAL A 425 29.49 -10.17 14.41
N TYR A 426 29.88 -11.44 14.33
CA TYR A 426 30.88 -12.05 15.19
C TYR A 426 32.32 -11.86 14.70
N SER A 427 32.53 -11.33 13.48
CA SER A 427 33.87 -11.00 12.98
C SER A 427 34.47 -9.71 13.57
N LEU A 428 33.69 -8.97 14.35
CA LEU A 428 34.13 -7.74 14.98
C LEU A 428 35.22 -7.98 16.01
N GLU A 429 36.33 -7.26 15.81
CA GLU A 429 37.48 -7.25 16.70
C GLU A 429 37.71 -5.82 17.18
N PHE A 430 37.80 -5.65 18.50
CA PHE A 430 38.17 -4.36 19.09
C PHE A 430 39.59 -4.46 19.61
N LYS A 431 40.44 -3.51 19.19
CA LYS A 431 41.84 -3.42 19.62
C LYS A 431 41.99 -2.57 20.87
#